data_AF-A0A2M9P907-F1
#
_entry.id   AF-A0A2M9P907-F1
#
_cell.length_a   1.000
_cell.length_b   1.000
_cell.length_c   1.000
_cell.angle_alpha   90.00
_cell.angle_beta   90.00
_cell.angle_gamma   90.00
#
_symmetry.space_group_name_H-M   'P 1'
#
loop_
_entity.id
_entity.type
_entity.pdbx_description
1 polymer ?
#
loop_
_entity_poly.entity_id
_entity_poly.type
_entity_poly.pdbx_seq_one_letter_code
_entity_poly.pdbx_strand_id
1 'polypeptide(L)'
;MADSNDRLEPSPRPGKATAEQGVVLLDCPRGAVVTLTPEAAEATSESLRRAAALAEDQRNAARVTEDMNLRRLRPDPPSSPSDADG
;
A
#
# COMPACT_ATOMS: atom_id res chain seq x y z
N MET A 1 6.39 -23.81 14.32
CA MET A 1 5.12 -23.23 13.82
C MET A 1 5.43 -21.81 13.37
N ALA A 2 5.26 -21.48 12.09
CA ALA A 2 5.39 -20.08 11.66
C ALA A 2 4.12 -19.33 12.07
N ASP A 3 4.28 -18.22 12.79
CA ASP A 3 3.20 -17.32 13.16
C ASP A 3 2.37 -16.93 11.94
N SER A 4 1.07 -17.22 11.98
CA SER A 4 0.12 -16.90 10.90
C SER A 4 0.07 -15.41 10.55
N ASN A 5 0.60 -14.55 11.44
CA ASN A 5 0.64 -13.10 11.27
C ASN A 5 1.76 -12.64 10.32
N ASP A 6 2.82 -13.42 10.15
CA ASP A 6 3.92 -13.04 9.26
C ASP A 6 3.44 -13.03 7.80
N ARG A 7 2.48 -13.89 7.43
CA ARG A 7 1.87 -13.90 6.08
C ARG A 7 1.11 -12.61 5.71
N LEU A 8 0.76 -11.77 6.67
CA LEU A 8 -0.10 -10.59 6.46
C LEU A 8 0.69 -9.29 6.31
N GLU A 9 1.96 -9.26 6.71
CA GLU A 9 2.78 -8.06 6.58
C GLU A 9 3.18 -7.82 5.11
N PRO A 10 2.95 -6.61 4.55
CA PRO A 10 3.34 -6.26 3.18
C PRO A 10 4.85 -6.45 2.97
N SER A 11 5.24 -7.25 1.99
CA SER A 11 6.65 -7.44 1.64
C SER A 11 7.13 -6.34 0.69
N PRO A 12 8.27 -5.67 0.96
CA PRO A 12 8.86 -4.70 0.04
C PRO A 12 9.67 -5.36 -1.10
N ARG A 13 9.94 -6.66 -1.01
CA ARG A 13 10.64 -7.39 -2.08
C ARG A 13 9.69 -7.60 -3.26
N PRO A 14 10.11 -7.32 -4.51
CA PRO A 14 9.30 -7.64 -5.68
C PRO A 14 9.26 -9.15 -5.94
N GLY A 15 8.21 -9.62 -6.63
CA GLY A 15 8.21 -10.93 -7.25
C GLY A 15 9.07 -10.94 -8.53
N LYS A 16 9.56 -12.11 -8.94
CA LYS A 16 10.35 -12.30 -10.15
C LYS A 16 9.60 -13.19 -11.15
N ALA A 17 9.46 -12.72 -12.39
CA ALA A 17 8.89 -13.52 -13.47
C ALA A 17 10.00 -14.10 -14.37
N THR A 18 9.88 -15.38 -14.74
CA THR A 18 10.74 -16.06 -15.71
C THR A 18 9.89 -16.80 -16.75
N ALA A 19 10.40 -16.90 -17.98
CA ALA A 19 9.73 -17.64 -19.05
C ALA A 19 10.45 -18.99 -19.26
N GLU A 20 9.69 -20.08 -19.16
CA GLU A 20 10.21 -21.45 -19.30
C GLU A 20 9.20 -22.29 -20.05
N GLN A 21 9.63 -22.98 -21.12
CA GLN A 21 8.80 -23.94 -21.87
C GLN A 21 7.42 -23.41 -22.35
N GLY A 22 7.33 -22.12 -22.69
CA GLY A 22 6.08 -21.51 -23.17
C GLY A 22 5.11 -21.09 -22.06
N VAL A 23 5.51 -21.19 -20.79
CA VAL A 23 4.79 -20.64 -19.64
C VAL A 23 5.62 -19.59 -18.92
N VAL A 24 4.96 -18.80 -18.09
CA VAL A 24 5.58 -17.81 -17.21
C VAL A 24 5.49 -18.30 -15.78
N LEU A 25 6.62 -18.36 -15.08
CA LEU A 25 6.72 -18.63 -13.65
C LEU A 25 6.86 -17.29 -12.92
N LEU A 26 5.97 -17.01 -11.96
CA LEU A 26 6.06 -15.88 -11.06
C LEU A 26 6.43 -16.37 -9.67
N ASP A 27 7.65 -16.09 -9.24
CA ASP A 27 8.14 -16.32 -7.88
C ASP A 27 7.85 -15.09 -7.01
N CYS A 28 6.90 -15.22 -6.10
CA CYS A 28 6.48 -14.19 -5.17
C CYS A 28 7.26 -14.29 -3.85
N PRO A 29 7.46 -13.15 -3.16
CA PRO A 29 8.00 -13.15 -1.82
C PRO A 29 7.24 -14.11 -0.90
N ARG A 30 7.96 -14.73 0.03
CA ARG A 30 7.44 -15.76 0.96
C ARG A 30 7.15 -17.12 0.30
N GLY A 31 7.72 -17.38 -0.88
CA GLY A 31 7.77 -18.72 -1.49
C GLY A 31 6.48 -19.15 -2.18
N ALA A 32 5.63 -18.19 -2.56
CA ALA A 32 4.49 -18.47 -3.41
C ALA A 32 4.95 -18.46 -4.87
N VAL A 33 4.71 -19.56 -5.60
CA VAL A 33 5.04 -19.65 -7.03
C VAL A 33 3.76 -19.86 -7.82
N VAL A 34 3.59 -19.11 -8.90
CA VAL A 34 2.43 -19.21 -9.79
C VAL A 34 2.92 -19.45 -11.22
N THR A 35 2.31 -20.42 -11.90
CA THR A 35 2.53 -20.65 -13.34
C THR A 35 1.38 -20.04 -14.14
N LEU A 36 1.72 -19.27 -15.18
CA LEU A 36 0.77 -18.54 -16.02
C LEU A 36 1.05 -18.85 -17.50
N THR A 37 0.02 -18.78 -18.34
CA THR A 37 0.23 -18.63 -19.79
C THR A 37 0.76 -17.23 -20.09
N PRO A 38 1.37 -16.98 -21.27
CA PRO A 38 1.83 -15.66 -21.65
C PRO A 38 0.74 -14.58 -21.54
N GLU A 39 -0.47 -14.86 -22.03
CA GLU A 39 -1.60 -13.93 -22.03
C GLU A 39 -2.08 -13.65 -20.60
N ALA A 40 -2.11 -14.67 -19.75
CA ALA A 40 -2.46 -14.52 -18.35
C ALA A 40 -1.41 -13.70 -17.59
N ALA A 41 -0.12 -13.84 -17.92
CA ALA A 41 0.96 -13.04 -17.34
C ALA A 41 0.85 -11.57 -17.73
N GLU A 42 0.55 -11.26 -19.01
CA GLU A 42 0.31 -9.89 -19.47
C GLU A 42 -0.86 -9.24 -18.73
N ALA A 43 -2.02 -9.93 -18.69
CA ALA A 43 -3.20 -9.43 -17.99
C ALA A 43 -2.95 -9.24 -16.48
N THR A 44 -2.18 -10.15 -15.87
CA THR A 44 -1.77 -10.04 -14.47
C THR A 44 -0.89 -8.80 -14.24
N SER A 45 0.09 -8.55 -15.11
CA SER A 45 0.99 -7.40 -14.98
C SER A 45 0.23 -6.07 -15.01
N GLU A 46 -0.75 -5.96 -15.89
CA GLU A 46 -1.60 -4.78 -16.01
C GLU A 46 -2.51 -4.60 -14.80
N SER A 47 -3.08 -5.69 -14.27
CA SER A 47 -3.85 -5.67 -13.02
C SER A 47 -3.00 -5.21 -11.83
N LEU A 48 -1.77 -5.74 -11.69
CA LEU A 48 -0.84 -5.36 -10.63
C LEU A 48 -0.46 -3.88 -10.71
N ARG A 49 -0.20 -3.36 -11.92
CA ARG A 49 0.10 -1.94 -12.14
C ARG A 49 -1.03 -1.03 -11.69
N ARG A 50 -2.28 -1.36 -12.05
CA ARG A 50 -3.46 -0.61 -11.62
C ARG A 50 -3.68 -0.69 -10.11
N ALA A 51 -3.51 -1.88 -9.53
CA ALA A 51 -3.66 -2.08 -8.09
C ALA A 51 -2.60 -1.29 -7.30
N ALA A 52 -1.35 -1.23 -7.78
CA ALA A 52 -0.29 -0.44 -7.17
C ALA A 52 -0.63 1.05 -7.14
N ALA A 53 -1.08 1.63 -8.27
CA ALA A 53 -1.50 3.03 -8.33
C ALA A 53 -2.64 3.32 -7.34
N LEU A 54 -3.67 2.47 -7.32
CA LEU A 54 -4.79 2.61 -6.39
C LEU A 54 -4.35 2.52 -4.92
N ALA A 55 -3.40 1.64 -4.58
CA ALA A 55 -2.87 1.51 -3.23
C ALA A 55 -2.09 2.75 -2.80
N GLU A 56 -1.35 3.41 -3.70
CA GLU A 56 -0.70 4.68 -3.41
C GLU A 56 -1.71 5.79 -3.13
N ASP A 57 -2.76 5.89 -3.94
CA ASP A 57 -3.84 6.87 -3.73
C ASP A 57 -4.51 6.67 -2.37
N GLN A 58 -4.82 5.43 -2.01
CA GLN A 58 -5.38 5.08 -0.70
C GLN A 58 -4.44 5.43 0.45
N ARG A 59 -3.13 5.15 0.31
CA ARG A 59 -2.12 5.49 1.32
C ARG A 59 -2.03 7.00 1.54
N ASN A 60 -2.09 7.78 0.46
CA ASN A 60 -2.05 9.24 0.52
C ASN A 60 -3.32 9.81 1.17
N ALA A 61 -4.50 9.29 0.78
CA ALA A 61 -5.77 9.68 1.39
C ALA A 61 -5.78 9.42 2.90
N ALA A 62 -5.30 8.24 3.33
CA ALA A 62 -5.22 7.89 4.75
C ALA A 62 -4.34 8.87 5.56
N ARG A 63 -3.18 9.28 5.01
CA ARG A 63 -2.30 10.27 5.64
C ARG A 63 -2.97 11.64 5.80
N VAL A 64 -3.71 12.08 4.78
CA VAL A 64 -4.44 13.36 4.82
C VAL A 64 -5.53 13.32 5.89
N THR A 65 -6.28 12.22 5.98
CA THR A 65 -7.27 12.02 7.04
C THR A 65 -6.64 12.05 8.43
N GLU A 66 -5.48 11.42 8.61
CA GLU A 66 -4.76 11.41 9.88
C GLU A 66 -4.28 12.82 10.28
N ASP A 67 -3.69 13.58 9.35
CA ASP A 67 -3.28 14.98 9.60
C ASP A 67 -4.46 15.88 9.98
N MET A 68 -5.60 15.76 9.27
CA MET A 68 -6.81 16.52 9.62
C MET A 68 -7.33 16.19 11.02
N ASN A 69 -7.29 14.91 11.41
CA ASN A 69 -7.67 14.51 12.76
C ASN A 69 -6.71 15.06 13.83
N LEU A 70 -5.40 15.04 13.57
CA LEU A 70 -4.39 15.61 14.48
C LEU A 70 -4.57 17.12 14.68
N ARG A 71 -4.84 17.86 13.60
CA ARG A 71 -5.13 19.30 13.66
C ARG A 71 -6.41 19.60 14.45
N ARG A 72 -7.45 18.76 14.32
CA ARG A 72 -8.68 18.91 15.11
C ARG A 72 -8.45 18.65 16.60
N LEU A 73 -7.55 17.75 16.96
CA LEU A 73 -7.25 17.38 18.34
C LEU A 73 -6.30 18.37 19.06
N ARG A 74 -5.62 19.26 18.32
CA ARG A 74 -4.87 20.39 18.88
C ARG A 74 -5.53 21.70 18.46
N PRO A 75 -6.64 22.10 19.11
CA PRO A 75 -7.17 23.45 18.90
C PRO A 75 -6.09 24.48 19.25
N ASP A 76 -5.98 25.54 18.45
CA ASP A 76 -5.11 26.68 18.77
C ASP A 76 -5.40 27.14 20.21
N PRO A 77 -4.37 27.48 21.01
CA PRO A 77 -4.61 28.06 22.32
C PRO A 77 -5.51 29.28 22.13
N PRO A 78 -6.55 29.48 22.98
CA PRO A 78 -7.44 30.62 22.83
C PRO A 78 -6.59 31.89 22.80
N SER A 79 -6.72 32.68 21.74
CA SER A 79 -6.14 34.01 21.65
C SER A 79 -6.50 34.73 22.94
N SER A 80 -5.49 35.07 23.74
CA SER A 80 -5.69 35.74 25.02
C SER A 80 -6.59 36.96 24.78
N PRO A 81 -7.62 37.21 25.62
CA PRO A 81 -8.44 38.40 25.48
C PRO A 81 -7.53 39.61 25.73
N SER A 82 -7.14 40.28 24.64
CA SER A 82 -6.48 41.58 24.70
C SER A 82 -7.53 42.56 25.21
N ASP A 83 -7.38 42.92 26.48
CA ASP A 83 -7.75 44.20 27.09
C ASP A 83 -9.12 44.76 26.69
N ALA A 84 -10.15 44.30 27.40
CA ALA A 84 -11.37 45.07 27.61
C ALA A 84 -11.22 45.82 28.94
N ASP A 85 -10.42 46.88 28.96
CA ASP A 85 -10.60 47.96 29.95
C ASP A 85 -10.11 49.28 29.36
N GLY A 86 -11.02 50.24 29.26
CA GLY A 86 -10.84 51.56 28.65
C GLY A 86 -12.17 52.29 28.52
#